data_AF-A0A9E5WBB9-F1
#
_entry.id   AF-A0A9E5WBB9-F1
#
_cell.length_a   1.000
_cell.length_b   1.000
_cell.length_c   1.000
_cell.angle_alpha   90.00
_cell.angle_beta   90.00
_cell.angle_gamma   90.00
#
_symmetry.space_group_name_H-M   'P 1'
#
loop_
_entity.id
_entity.type
_entity.pdbx_description
1 polymer ?
#
loop_
_entity_poly.entity_id
_entity_poly.type
_entity_poly.pdbx_seq_one_letter_code
_entity_poly.pdbx_strand_id
1 'polypeptide(L)'
;MFRGSDITQDLKFYVTNAMADTCNECGVCKKECGFLMTYGNPGSIAENYKADPGRWLGISFECSLCGLCTSVCPKELDPAAWFLDLRKEAVKKGLINFSKHKTLLNYEKKGNSKKYSLYSLPENCDTVFFPGCTLAGTRPANTLNTFEYLKKQVENTGIVLDCCTKVSHDLGRQDYFNEMFFEMKSFLIKHKIKTIIVACPNCHKIFNTYGKEFKVETVYDIISRFGFDDTRKISGQITIHDPCPMRFEKSIQDSVRSVLRKKGLEIVDTPHQKSKTFCCGEGGSVACVSPGFAQTWKRKRVNEASPHKIVSYCAGCVNLLSKSSDAFHVLDLVFDPEKTMAGKAKISKPPFTYLNRLKLKRKLKRKPAKTTRERTYTAFEKKRRNGVVLKLIFAGLIIAAIAWTRAAGALAYLDPGKLSGLIHESGNLGSVIYMLVYALAPALFLPGLPITIAGGILFGPVWGIVYSITGATTGAGIAFLISRYISSDFIESKLTGPKWIKLQDNVKKHGWKAVALTRLIPLFPFNLLNYAFGLTKIKFSHYIIATFICMLPACIAFIVFSSSLLDLVQGKLSKEFIIGLVLIVMVSLIPVIYNKIMKKGKNGI
;
A
#
# COMPACT_ATOMS: atom_id res chain seq x y z
N MET A 1 10.81 -5.14 28.59
CA MET A 1 9.60 -5.96 28.37
C MET A 1 8.39 -5.05 28.55
N PHE A 2 7.87 -4.48 27.47
CA PHE A 2 6.59 -3.75 27.48
C PHE A 2 5.75 -4.29 26.33
N ARG A 3 4.69 -5.04 26.68
CA ARG A 3 3.71 -5.59 25.74
C ARG A 3 2.78 -4.47 25.28
N GLY A 4 2.32 -4.57 24.04
CA GLY A 4 1.58 -3.52 23.35
C GLY A 4 0.17 -3.26 23.92
N SER A 5 0.05 -2.17 24.66
CA SER A 5 -1.20 -1.46 24.97
C SER A 5 -1.06 0.00 24.51
N ASP A 6 -1.98 0.47 23.66
CA ASP A 6 -2.36 1.88 23.41
C ASP A 6 -1.33 3.04 23.40
N ILE A 7 -0.06 2.78 23.04
CA ILE A 7 1.01 3.80 22.97
C ILE A 7 0.68 5.03 22.09
N THR A 8 -0.28 4.94 21.16
CA THR A 8 -0.55 6.05 20.20
C THR A 8 -1.48 7.15 20.69
N GLN A 9 -2.27 6.92 21.74
CA GLN A 9 -3.23 7.93 22.23
C GLN A 9 -2.60 8.77 23.36
N ASP A 10 -1.86 8.13 24.25
CA ASP A 10 -1.14 8.81 25.34
C ASP A 10 -0.03 9.72 24.81
N LEU A 11 0.82 9.25 23.88
CA LEU A 11 1.91 10.07 23.33
C LEU A 11 1.41 11.34 22.62
N LYS A 12 0.19 11.31 22.08
CA LYS A 12 -0.43 12.39 21.31
C LYS A 12 -0.98 13.50 22.20
N PHE A 13 -1.48 13.12 23.38
CA PHE A 13 -1.92 14.03 24.43
C PHE A 13 -0.72 14.77 25.05
N TYR A 14 0.39 14.06 25.30
CA TYR A 14 1.61 14.65 25.87
C TYR A 14 2.30 15.66 24.94
N VAL A 15 2.45 15.38 23.65
CA VAL A 15 3.22 16.27 22.74
C VAL A 15 2.49 17.58 22.41
N THR A 16 1.15 17.54 22.29
CA THR A 16 0.36 18.75 21.95
C THR A 16 0.27 19.72 23.12
N ASN A 17 0.01 19.22 24.33
CA ASN A 17 -0.01 20.04 25.53
C ASN A 17 1.40 20.57 25.84
N ALA A 18 2.44 19.74 25.70
CA ALA A 18 3.81 20.21 25.89
C ALA A 18 4.18 21.40 24.97
N MET A 19 3.76 21.41 23.71
CA MET A 19 4.03 22.54 22.81
C MET A 19 3.34 23.84 23.27
N ALA A 20 2.07 23.75 23.66
CA ALA A 20 1.28 24.90 24.12
C ALA A 20 1.81 25.42 25.47
N ASP A 21 2.07 24.52 26.41
CA ASP A 21 2.38 24.86 27.81
C ASP A 21 3.85 25.29 27.99
N THR A 22 4.77 24.80 27.14
CA THR A 22 6.22 25.04 27.30
C THR A 22 6.74 26.16 26.40
N CYS A 23 6.05 26.47 25.30
CA CYS A 23 6.50 27.52 24.38
C CYS A 23 6.30 28.90 25.00
N ASN A 24 7.40 29.63 25.23
CA ASN A 24 7.38 30.99 25.76
C ASN A 24 7.19 32.08 24.69
N GLU A 25 6.79 31.70 23.47
CA GLU A 25 6.51 32.62 22.36
C GLU A 25 7.61 33.63 21.99
N CYS A 26 8.88 33.34 22.30
CA CYS A 26 10.02 34.24 22.10
C CYS A 26 10.29 34.70 20.64
N GLY A 27 9.61 34.15 19.64
CA GLY A 27 9.70 34.62 18.24
C GLY A 27 10.96 34.22 17.48
N VAL A 28 11.96 33.60 18.11
CA VAL A 28 13.23 33.22 17.47
C VAL A 28 13.01 32.33 16.24
N CYS A 29 12.14 31.32 16.36
CA CYS A 29 11.80 30.43 15.25
C CYS A 29 10.95 31.10 14.16
N LYS A 30 10.22 32.17 14.50
CA LYS A 30 9.35 32.93 13.60
C LYS A 30 10.18 33.80 12.65
N LYS A 31 11.23 34.47 13.15
CA LYS A 31 12.02 35.47 12.41
C LYS A 31 12.43 35.03 10.99
N GLU A 32 12.80 33.76 10.83
CA GLU A 32 13.31 33.26 9.54
C GLU A 32 12.38 32.30 8.78
N CYS A 33 11.25 31.92 9.37
CA CYS A 33 10.35 30.93 8.81
C CYS A 33 9.10 31.57 8.20
N GLY A 34 8.99 31.59 6.85
CA GLY A 34 7.81 32.12 6.14
C GLY A 34 6.47 31.63 6.68
N PHE A 35 6.38 30.32 6.97
CA PHE A 35 5.19 29.70 7.54
C PHE A 35 4.84 30.24 8.94
N LEU A 36 5.82 30.32 9.86
CA LEU A 36 5.56 30.82 11.23
C LEU A 36 5.37 32.35 11.25
N MET A 37 5.97 33.08 10.31
CA MET A 37 5.67 34.52 10.15
C MET A 37 4.20 34.75 9.84
N THR A 38 3.61 33.89 8.98
CA THR A 38 2.20 33.96 8.60
C THR A 38 1.26 33.47 9.71
N TYR A 39 1.56 32.34 10.36
CA TYR A 39 0.60 31.67 11.25
C TYR A 39 0.84 31.86 12.75
N GLY A 40 2.00 32.41 13.16
CA GLY A 40 2.33 32.63 14.57
C GLY A 40 3.36 31.66 15.14
N ASN A 41 3.59 31.76 16.45
CA ASN A 41 4.52 30.89 17.16
C ASN A 41 3.95 29.47 17.31
N PRO A 42 4.79 28.43 17.42
CA PRO A 42 4.32 27.06 17.64
C PRO A 42 3.38 26.91 18.86
N GLY A 43 3.65 27.61 19.97
CA GLY A 43 2.78 27.63 21.16
C GLY A 43 1.38 28.17 20.86
N SER A 44 1.28 29.37 20.27
CA SER A 44 0.01 29.96 19.87
C SER A 44 -0.74 29.09 18.85
N ILE A 45 -0.02 28.45 17.92
CA ILE A 45 -0.64 27.52 16.95
C ILE A 45 -1.18 26.29 17.69
N ALA A 46 -0.50 25.79 18.73
CA ALA A 46 -0.96 24.67 19.54
C ALA A 46 -2.20 25.01 20.36
N GLU A 47 -2.27 26.21 20.95
CA GLU A 47 -3.48 26.70 21.62
C GLU A 47 -4.65 26.85 20.65
N ASN A 48 -4.44 27.49 19.50
CA ASN A 48 -5.48 27.64 18.50
C ASN A 48 -5.93 26.29 17.90
N TYR A 49 -5.06 25.29 17.87
CA TYR A 49 -5.43 23.92 17.48
C TYR A 49 -6.39 23.28 18.48
N LYS A 50 -6.29 23.57 19.79
CA LYS A 50 -7.26 23.07 20.79
C LYS A 50 -8.68 23.60 20.48
N ALA A 51 -8.78 24.85 20.03
CA ALA A 51 -10.05 25.49 19.69
C ALA A 51 -10.63 25.08 18.32
N ASP A 52 -9.78 25.00 17.27
CA ASP A 52 -10.20 24.63 15.91
C ASP A 52 -9.25 23.59 15.28
N PRO A 53 -9.38 22.30 15.65
CA PRO A 53 -8.49 21.27 15.13
C PRO A 53 -8.52 21.15 13.61
N GLY A 54 -9.69 21.30 12.98
CA GLY A 54 -9.89 21.07 11.55
C GLY A 54 -9.02 21.97 10.69
N ARG A 55 -9.01 23.27 11.00
CA ARG A 55 -8.20 24.27 10.31
C ARG A 55 -6.70 23.99 10.41
N TRP A 56 -6.21 23.74 11.63
CA TRP A 56 -4.78 23.59 11.89
C TRP A 56 -4.20 22.27 11.37
N LEU A 57 -5.01 21.21 11.35
CA LEU A 57 -4.67 19.96 10.67
C LEU A 57 -4.40 20.17 9.18
N GLY A 58 -5.20 21.01 8.50
CA GLY A 58 -4.97 21.39 7.11
C GLY A 58 -3.70 22.25 6.92
N ILE A 59 -3.57 23.32 7.71
CA ILE A 59 -2.43 24.26 7.66
C ILE A 59 -1.09 23.55 7.90
N SER A 60 -1.07 22.46 8.68
CA SER A 60 0.15 21.67 8.92
C SER A 60 0.84 21.18 7.63
N PHE A 61 0.11 21.04 6.51
CA PHE A 61 0.67 20.66 5.20
C PHE A 61 1.47 21.78 4.52
N GLU A 62 1.30 23.03 4.96
CA GLU A 62 2.05 24.19 4.45
C GLU A 62 3.42 24.36 5.14
N CYS A 63 3.66 23.66 6.25
CA CYS A 63 4.97 23.56 6.88
C CYS A 63 5.95 22.76 5.99
N SER A 64 7.23 23.12 5.93
CA SER A 64 8.21 22.34 5.15
C SER A 64 8.86 21.18 5.93
N LEU A 65 8.55 21.05 7.22
CA LEU A 65 9.17 20.08 8.15
C LEU A 65 10.71 20.16 8.16
N CYS A 66 11.28 21.35 7.90
CA CYS A 66 12.72 21.53 7.72
C CYS A 66 13.52 21.55 9.05
N GLY A 67 12.84 21.65 10.20
CA GLY A 67 13.47 21.61 11.52
C GLY A 67 14.29 22.84 11.89
N LEU A 68 14.21 23.95 11.14
CA LEU A 68 14.91 25.18 11.54
C LEU A 68 14.38 25.68 12.89
N CYS A 69 13.06 25.67 13.07
CA CYS A 69 12.40 26.02 14.33
C CYS A 69 12.86 25.16 15.50
N THR A 70 13.03 23.84 15.29
CA THR A 70 13.58 22.92 16.28
C THR A 70 15.02 23.31 16.66
N SER A 71 15.86 23.60 15.66
CA SER A 71 17.29 23.91 15.91
C SER A 71 17.53 25.23 16.63
N VAL A 72 16.59 26.18 16.59
CA VAL A 72 16.75 27.52 17.18
C VAL A 72 15.87 27.73 18.41
N CYS A 73 15.13 26.71 18.86
CA CYS A 73 14.24 26.84 19.99
C CYS A 73 15.05 26.87 21.30
N PRO A 74 14.96 27.94 22.12
CA PRO A 74 15.66 28.01 23.40
C PRO A 74 15.07 27.10 24.48
N LYS A 75 13.89 26.52 24.23
CA LYS A 75 13.21 25.56 25.11
C LYS A 75 13.35 24.11 24.62
N GLU A 76 14.19 23.88 23.60
CA GLU A 76 14.45 22.55 23.04
C GLU A 76 13.19 21.81 22.55
N LEU A 77 12.15 22.57 22.21
CA LEU A 77 10.94 22.01 21.60
C LEU A 77 11.22 21.56 20.16
N ASP A 78 10.47 20.55 19.70
CA ASP A 78 10.50 20.08 18.31
C ASP A 78 9.20 20.38 17.54
N PRO A 79 8.99 21.64 17.09
CA PRO A 79 7.82 21.96 16.28
C PRO A 79 7.73 21.18 14.97
N ALA A 80 8.86 20.77 14.38
CA ALA A 80 8.83 20.01 13.13
C ALA A 80 8.26 18.59 13.33
N ALA A 81 8.62 17.90 14.42
CA ALA A 81 7.98 16.64 14.80
C ALA A 81 6.50 16.84 15.12
N TRP A 82 6.16 17.89 15.86
CA TRP A 82 4.77 18.19 16.19
C TRP A 82 3.89 18.44 14.94
N PHE A 83 4.35 19.25 13.97
CA PHE A 83 3.62 19.44 12.71
C PHE A 83 3.48 18.14 11.90
N LEU A 84 4.46 17.24 11.97
CA LEU A 84 4.34 15.92 11.35
C LEU A 84 3.24 15.09 12.02
N ASP A 85 3.10 15.16 13.34
CA ASP A 85 2.04 14.47 14.08
C ASP A 85 0.65 15.02 13.76
N LEU A 86 0.52 16.34 13.57
CA LEU A 86 -0.71 16.95 13.03
C LEU A 86 -1.06 16.39 11.65
N ARG A 87 -0.09 16.22 10.75
CA ARG A 87 -0.35 15.57 9.45
C ARG A 87 -0.83 14.13 9.59
N LYS A 88 -0.20 13.34 10.47
CA LYS A 88 -0.62 11.95 10.74
C LYS A 88 -2.06 11.91 11.27
N GLU A 89 -2.40 12.83 12.17
CA GLU A 89 -3.77 12.96 12.67
C GLU A 89 -4.76 13.29 11.55
N ALA A 90 -4.44 14.27 10.72
CA ALA A 90 -5.31 14.71 9.63
C ALA A 90 -5.61 13.55 8.66
N VAL A 91 -4.61 12.70 8.39
CA VAL A 91 -4.77 11.49 7.58
C VAL A 91 -5.62 10.43 8.31
N LYS A 92 -5.36 10.18 9.60
CA LYS A 92 -6.12 9.20 10.40
C LYS A 92 -7.60 9.57 10.49
N LYS A 93 -7.92 10.86 10.60
CA LYS A 93 -9.28 11.40 10.60
C LYS A 93 -9.93 11.48 9.21
N GLY A 94 -9.19 11.18 8.14
CA GLY A 94 -9.71 11.23 6.77
C GLY A 94 -10.00 12.63 6.23
N LEU A 95 -9.41 13.67 6.82
CA LEU A 95 -9.70 15.08 6.50
C LEU A 95 -8.92 15.62 5.29
N ILE A 96 -7.93 14.87 4.79
CA ILE A 96 -6.99 15.34 3.78
C ILE A 96 -7.26 14.72 2.41
N ASN A 97 -7.44 15.59 1.41
CA ASN A 97 -7.47 15.20 0.01
C ASN A 97 -6.07 15.32 -0.61
N PHE A 98 -5.52 14.19 -1.07
CA PHE A 98 -4.20 14.13 -1.69
C PHE A 98 -4.17 14.46 -3.19
N SER A 99 -5.24 15.03 -3.77
CA SER A 99 -5.31 15.41 -5.19
C SER A 99 -4.14 16.29 -5.63
N LYS A 100 -3.81 17.33 -4.84
CA LYS A 100 -2.67 18.23 -5.06
C LYS A 100 -1.30 17.52 -4.97
N HIS A 101 -1.24 16.39 -4.27
CA HIS A 101 -0.03 15.59 -4.07
C HIS A 101 0.12 14.45 -5.07
N LYS A 102 -0.83 14.28 -6.01
CA LYS A 102 -0.93 13.13 -6.93
C LYS A 102 0.37 12.88 -7.71
N THR A 103 1.02 13.92 -8.19
CA THR A 103 2.29 13.80 -8.95
C THR A 103 3.38 13.17 -8.10
N LEU A 104 3.53 13.63 -6.86
CA LEU A 104 4.56 13.15 -5.94
C LEU A 104 4.25 11.74 -5.41
N LEU A 105 2.99 11.47 -5.08
CA LEU A 105 2.54 10.13 -4.69
C LEU A 105 2.69 9.11 -5.83
N ASN A 106 2.44 9.52 -7.08
CA ASN A 106 2.71 8.68 -8.24
C ASN A 106 4.21 8.44 -8.46
N TYR A 107 5.04 9.45 -8.21
CA TYR A 107 6.49 9.30 -8.27
C TYR A 107 6.99 8.27 -7.24
N GLU A 108 6.52 8.37 -5.99
CA GLU A 108 6.82 7.41 -4.93
C GLU A 108 6.31 6.00 -5.29
N LYS A 109 5.03 5.88 -5.68
CA LYS A 109 4.42 4.61 -6.09
C LYS A 109 5.19 3.94 -7.22
N LYS A 110 5.57 4.69 -8.26
CA LYS A 110 6.42 4.17 -9.35
C LYS A 110 7.77 3.74 -8.80
N GLY A 111 8.36 4.53 -7.91
CA GLY A 111 9.65 4.24 -7.31
C GLY A 111 9.69 2.94 -6.50
N ASN A 112 8.59 2.58 -5.84
CA ASN A 112 8.45 1.30 -5.15
C ASN A 112 7.94 0.16 -6.05
N SER A 113 7.61 0.40 -7.32
CA SER A 113 7.07 -0.65 -8.18
C SER A 113 8.13 -1.64 -8.66
N LYS A 114 7.69 -2.83 -9.07
CA LYS A 114 8.53 -3.85 -9.73
C LYS A 114 9.40 -3.27 -10.84
N LYS A 115 8.87 -2.35 -11.64
CA LYS A 115 9.58 -1.79 -12.80
C LYS A 115 10.83 -1.01 -12.41
N TYR A 116 10.79 -0.29 -11.29
CA TYR A 116 11.85 0.64 -10.88
C TYR A 116 12.65 0.19 -9.66
N SER A 117 12.25 -0.92 -9.04
CA SER A 117 13.00 -1.53 -7.94
C SER A 117 13.92 -2.65 -8.43
N LEU A 118 15.08 -2.77 -7.78
CA LEU A 118 16.06 -3.85 -7.95
C LEU A 118 16.87 -3.99 -6.67
N TYR A 119 16.97 -5.22 -6.18
CA TYR A 119 17.88 -5.63 -5.13
C TYR A 119 18.86 -6.57 -5.79
N SER A 120 20.15 -6.26 -5.74
CA SER A 120 21.22 -7.09 -6.29
C SER A 120 22.27 -7.26 -5.22
N LEU A 121 22.27 -8.44 -4.61
CA LEU A 121 23.11 -8.79 -3.46
C LEU A 121 24.14 -9.84 -3.90
N PRO A 122 25.45 -9.54 -3.90
CA PRO A 122 26.49 -10.52 -4.20
C PRO A 122 26.57 -11.62 -3.12
N GLU A 123 27.46 -12.57 -3.33
CA GLU A 123 27.80 -13.54 -2.28
C GLU A 123 28.38 -12.83 -1.05
N ASN A 124 28.06 -13.35 0.15
CA ASN A 124 28.50 -12.80 1.44
C ASN A 124 28.15 -11.31 1.66
N CYS A 125 27.15 -10.80 0.92
CA CYS A 125 26.68 -9.42 1.04
C CYS A 125 26.17 -9.12 2.46
N ASP A 126 26.82 -8.14 3.12
CA ASP A 126 26.37 -7.57 4.39
C ASP A 126 26.18 -6.04 4.30
N THR A 127 26.50 -5.44 3.16
CA THR A 127 26.47 -3.99 2.95
C THR A 127 25.76 -3.68 1.65
N VAL A 128 24.85 -2.71 1.65
CA VAL A 128 24.16 -2.28 0.42
C VAL A 128 24.25 -0.79 0.19
N PHE A 129 24.49 -0.42 -1.06
CA PHE A 129 24.34 0.95 -1.52
C PHE A 129 22.88 1.25 -1.89
N PHE A 130 22.31 2.27 -1.23
CA PHE A 130 20.97 2.79 -1.47
C PHE A 130 21.07 4.25 -1.99
N PRO A 131 21.13 4.47 -3.31
CA PRO A 131 21.37 5.80 -3.89
C PRO A 131 20.24 6.80 -3.69
N GLY A 132 19.03 6.31 -3.37
CA GLY A 132 17.80 7.09 -3.41
C GLY A 132 17.21 7.21 -4.82
N CYS A 133 15.93 7.54 -4.88
CA CYS A 133 15.14 7.48 -6.11
C CYS A 133 15.43 8.63 -7.10
N THR A 134 15.70 9.85 -6.62
CA THR A 134 15.94 11.03 -7.46
C THR A 134 17.31 11.00 -8.12
N LEU A 135 18.35 10.60 -7.38
CA LEU A 135 19.72 10.52 -7.88
C LEU A 135 19.82 9.51 -9.03
N ALA A 136 19.24 8.31 -8.84
CA ALA A 136 19.21 7.24 -9.85
C ALA A 136 18.53 7.65 -11.18
N GLY A 137 17.61 8.63 -11.17
CA GLY A 137 16.96 9.13 -12.38
C GLY A 137 17.63 10.34 -13.01
N THR A 138 18.06 11.29 -12.18
CA THR A 138 18.68 12.54 -12.67
C THR A 138 20.13 12.35 -13.08
N ARG A 139 20.87 11.47 -12.39
CA ARG A 139 22.31 11.22 -12.52
C ARG A 139 22.60 9.70 -12.52
N PRO A 140 22.09 8.94 -13.50
CA PRO A 140 22.26 7.48 -13.54
C PRO A 140 23.74 7.07 -13.69
N ALA A 141 24.55 7.85 -14.40
CA ALA A 141 25.99 7.62 -14.54
C ALA A 141 26.70 7.76 -13.19
N ASN A 142 26.52 8.89 -12.49
CA ASN A 142 27.13 9.10 -11.18
C ASN A 142 26.62 8.09 -10.14
N THR A 143 25.37 7.63 -10.25
CA THR A 143 24.86 6.53 -9.41
C THR A 143 25.64 5.23 -9.64
N LEU A 144 25.91 4.88 -10.89
CA LEU A 144 26.71 3.70 -11.21
C LEU A 144 28.17 3.88 -10.81
N ASN A 145 28.79 5.02 -11.12
CA ASN A 145 30.18 5.32 -10.76
C ASN A 145 30.37 5.26 -9.24
N THR A 146 29.39 5.76 -8.47
CA THR A 146 29.38 5.63 -7.01
C THR A 146 29.36 4.17 -6.59
N PHE A 147 28.49 3.34 -7.19
CA PHE A 147 28.43 1.93 -6.85
C PHE A 147 29.74 1.18 -7.18
N GLU A 148 30.34 1.43 -8.34
CA GLU A 148 31.62 0.82 -8.69
C GLU A 148 32.76 1.28 -7.78
N TYR A 149 32.77 2.56 -7.39
CA TYR A 149 33.71 3.08 -6.39
C TYR A 149 33.52 2.37 -5.04
N LEU A 150 32.30 2.28 -4.53
CA LEU A 150 32.01 1.63 -3.25
C LEU A 150 32.43 0.16 -3.23
N LYS A 151 32.26 -0.55 -4.34
CA LYS A 151 32.72 -1.94 -4.47
C LYS A 151 34.23 -2.12 -4.33
N LYS A 152 35.03 -1.09 -4.62
CA LYS A 152 36.49 -1.12 -4.43
C LYS A 152 36.89 -0.88 -2.98
N GLN A 153 36.09 -0.10 -2.24
CA GLN A 153 36.40 0.34 -0.88
C GLN A 153 35.77 -0.54 0.20
N VAL A 154 34.63 -1.16 -0.11
CA VAL A 154 33.86 -1.98 0.82
C VAL A 154 33.50 -3.28 0.13
N GLU A 155 34.12 -4.36 0.61
CA GLU A 155 33.88 -5.72 0.11
C GLU A 155 32.41 -6.11 0.23
N ASN A 156 31.98 -7.04 -0.62
CA ASN A 156 30.63 -7.61 -0.60
C ASN A 156 29.49 -6.57 -0.72
N THR A 157 29.77 -5.37 -1.24
CA THR A 157 28.75 -4.32 -1.40
C THR A 157 27.74 -4.68 -2.50
N GLY A 158 26.48 -4.84 -2.11
CA GLY A 158 25.32 -4.92 -3.00
C GLY A 158 24.71 -3.56 -3.33
N ILE A 159 23.67 -3.55 -4.16
CA ILE A 159 22.92 -2.33 -4.49
C ILE A 159 21.41 -2.56 -4.40
N VAL A 160 20.72 -1.57 -3.85
CA VAL A 160 19.27 -1.54 -3.75
C VAL A 160 18.73 -0.27 -4.39
N LEU A 161 18.13 -0.42 -5.57
CA LEU A 161 17.28 0.60 -6.16
C LEU A 161 15.87 0.44 -5.60
N ASP A 162 15.45 1.34 -4.72
CA ASP A 162 14.07 1.43 -4.23
C ASP A 162 13.78 2.86 -3.73
N CYS A 163 12.57 3.10 -3.22
CA CYS A 163 12.20 4.34 -2.55
C CYS A 163 12.05 4.10 -1.04
N CYS A 164 12.69 4.94 -0.23
CA CYS A 164 12.58 4.97 1.24
C CYS A 164 11.21 5.43 1.76
N THR A 165 10.26 5.73 0.86
CA THR A 165 8.89 6.16 1.19
C THR A 165 8.76 7.42 2.05
N LYS A 166 9.77 8.31 1.98
CA LYS A 166 9.77 9.58 2.71
C LYS A 166 8.59 10.49 2.35
N VAL A 167 8.11 10.46 1.11
CA VAL A 167 6.97 11.30 0.69
C VAL A 167 5.74 10.94 1.52
N SER A 168 5.39 9.66 1.58
CA SER A 168 4.26 9.20 2.39
C SER A 168 4.47 9.45 3.88
N HIS A 169 5.68 9.27 4.39
CA HIS A 169 6.03 9.64 5.77
C HIS A 169 5.72 11.11 6.05
N ASP A 170 6.27 12.03 5.27
CA ASP A 170 6.12 13.48 5.49
C ASP A 170 4.70 13.99 5.23
N LEU A 171 3.90 13.25 4.48
CA LEU A 171 2.47 13.52 4.27
C LEU A 171 1.57 12.92 5.36
N GLY A 172 2.13 12.30 6.39
CA GLY A 172 1.36 11.68 7.48
C GLY A 172 0.67 10.36 7.08
N ARG A 173 0.98 9.79 5.91
CA ARG A 173 0.46 8.49 5.43
C ARG A 173 1.19 7.34 6.13
N GLN A 174 1.13 7.34 7.46
CA GLN A 174 1.95 6.48 8.33
C GLN A 174 1.75 5.00 8.04
N ASP A 175 0.50 4.56 7.82
CA ASP A 175 0.21 3.15 7.51
C ASP A 175 0.88 2.71 6.20
N TYR A 176 0.83 3.55 5.16
CA TYR A 176 1.47 3.22 3.87
C TYR A 176 2.99 3.22 4.00
N PHE A 177 3.55 4.20 4.72
CA PHE A 177 4.98 4.24 5.01
C PHE A 177 5.43 2.99 5.77
N ASN A 178 4.72 2.62 6.85
CA ASN A 178 5.05 1.45 7.67
C ASN A 178 5.03 0.17 6.82
N GLU A 179 3.96 -0.07 6.09
CA GLU A 179 3.83 -1.26 5.23
C GLU A 179 4.96 -1.33 4.19
N MET A 180 5.29 -0.22 3.53
CA MET A 180 6.27 -0.25 2.45
C MET A 180 7.72 -0.25 2.94
N PHE A 181 8.06 0.57 3.93
CA PHE A 181 9.42 0.65 4.45
C PHE A 181 9.79 -0.62 5.21
N PHE A 182 8.92 -1.11 6.09
CA PHE A 182 9.22 -2.28 6.92
C PHE A 182 9.25 -3.58 6.12
N GLU A 183 8.52 -3.68 5.00
CA GLU A 183 8.65 -4.82 4.08
C GLU A 183 10.07 -4.90 3.50
N MET A 184 10.61 -3.78 3.00
CA MET A 184 11.98 -3.72 2.50
C MET A 184 13.01 -3.98 3.60
N LYS A 185 12.83 -3.34 4.76
CA LYS A 185 13.69 -3.54 5.92
C LYS A 185 13.77 -5.02 6.33
N SER A 186 12.61 -5.68 6.42
CA SER A 186 12.53 -7.10 6.78
C SER A 186 13.26 -7.99 5.77
N PHE A 187 13.19 -7.67 4.47
CA PHE A 187 13.97 -8.35 3.46
C PHE A 187 15.48 -8.19 3.65
N LEU A 188 15.95 -6.97 3.91
CA LEU A 188 17.38 -6.71 4.14
C LEU A 188 17.90 -7.43 5.40
N ILE A 189 17.12 -7.42 6.50
CA ILE A 189 17.45 -8.16 7.74
C ILE A 189 17.54 -9.67 7.46
N LYS A 190 16.54 -10.23 6.76
CA LYS A 190 16.53 -11.66 6.40
C LYS A 190 17.76 -12.07 5.59
N HIS A 191 18.28 -11.16 4.77
CA HIS A 191 19.50 -11.37 3.97
C HIS A 191 20.78 -10.92 4.68
N LYS A 192 20.75 -10.75 6.01
CA LYS A 192 21.91 -10.46 6.87
C LYS A 192 22.64 -9.16 6.51
N ILE A 193 21.94 -8.20 5.90
CA ILE A 193 22.50 -6.87 5.67
C ILE A 193 22.66 -6.15 7.01
N LYS A 194 23.86 -5.64 7.27
CA LYS A 194 24.27 -4.91 8.47
C LYS A 194 24.43 -3.42 8.20
N THR A 195 24.90 -3.05 7.01
CA THR A 195 25.23 -1.66 6.68
C THR A 195 24.44 -1.15 5.47
N ILE A 196 23.83 0.03 5.59
CA ILE A 196 23.20 0.75 4.48
C ILE A 196 24.03 2.00 4.17
N ILE A 197 24.67 2.00 3.01
CA ILE A 197 25.38 3.18 2.49
C ILE A 197 24.38 4.02 1.69
N VAL A 198 24.17 5.27 2.05
CA VAL A 198 23.22 6.17 1.38
C VAL A 198 23.91 7.34 0.70
N ALA A 199 23.43 7.74 -0.49
CA ALA A 199 23.81 9.01 -1.11
C ALA A 199 22.75 10.12 -0.92
N CYS A 200 21.59 9.77 -0.35
CA CYS A 200 20.44 10.66 -0.25
C CYS A 200 20.15 11.00 1.21
N PRO A 201 20.18 12.28 1.61
CA PRO A 201 19.90 12.72 2.98
C PRO A 201 18.52 12.29 3.50
N ASN A 202 17.55 12.26 2.59
CA ASN A 202 16.21 11.79 2.89
C ASN A 202 16.20 10.30 3.25
N CYS A 203 16.98 9.49 2.55
CA CYS A 203 17.12 8.07 2.86
C CYS A 203 17.88 7.88 4.17
N HIS A 204 18.95 8.65 4.41
CA HIS A 204 19.66 8.65 5.69
C HIS A 204 18.71 8.88 6.86
N LYS A 205 17.93 9.97 6.84
CA LYS A 205 16.97 10.26 7.91
C LYS A 205 15.98 9.11 8.15
N ILE A 206 15.41 8.54 7.08
CA ILE A 206 14.44 7.44 7.23
C ILE A 206 15.11 6.17 7.81
N PHE A 207 16.27 5.77 7.29
CA PHE A 207 16.98 4.59 7.82
C PHE A 207 17.48 4.82 9.24
N ASN A 208 18.01 6.00 9.57
CA ASN A 208 18.48 6.31 10.91
C ASN A 208 17.32 6.31 11.94
N THR A 209 16.15 6.82 11.57
CA THR A 209 14.97 6.83 12.46
C THR A 209 14.30 5.46 12.58
N TYR A 210 14.11 4.72 11.48
CA TYR A 210 13.25 3.53 11.43
C TYR A 210 13.97 2.20 11.16
N GLY A 211 15.27 2.24 10.83
CA GLY A 211 16.11 1.09 10.51
C GLY A 211 17.26 0.89 11.49
N LYS A 212 16.99 1.00 12.80
CA LYS A 212 17.97 0.92 13.90
C LYS A 212 18.85 -0.34 13.92
N GLU A 213 18.42 -1.39 13.22
CA GLU A 213 19.12 -2.65 13.03
C GLU A 213 20.29 -2.54 12.06
N PHE A 214 20.36 -1.46 11.28
CA PHE A 214 21.44 -1.21 10.35
C PHE A 214 22.36 -0.09 10.84
N LYS A 215 23.65 -0.25 10.59
CA LYS A 215 24.58 0.87 10.53
C LYS A 215 24.28 1.69 9.28
N VAL A 216 24.00 2.97 9.43
CA VAL A 216 23.75 3.87 8.30
C VAL A 216 24.98 4.76 8.11
N GLU A 217 25.62 4.67 6.95
CA GLU A 217 26.75 5.52 6.57
C GLU A 217 26.41 6.28 5.28
N THR A 218 26.97 7.46 5.08
CA THR A 218 26.83 8.16 3.80
C THR A 218 27.97 7.84 2.86
N VAL A 219 27.72 7.95 1.55
CA VAL A 219 28.78 7.91 0.54
C VAL A 219 29.85 8.98 0.81
N TYR A 220 29.47 10.11 1.42
CA TYR A 220 30.39 11.22 1.69
C TYR A 220 31.36 10.90 2.83
N ASP A 221 30.92 10.14 3.85
CA ASP A 221 31.81 9.66 4.91
C ASP A 221 32.86 8.70 4.34
N ILE A 222 32.44 7.81 3.43
CA ILE A 222 33.33 6.86 2.76
C ILE A 222 34.33 7.59 1.87
N ILE A 223 33.87 8.52 1.01
CA ILE A 223 34.77 9.31 0.16
C ILE A 223 35.69 10.20 1.01
N SER A 224 35.20 10.75 2.11
CA SER A 224 36.04 11.55 3.01
C SER A 224 37.16 10.70 3.63
N ARG A 225 36.85 9.46 4.02
CA ARG A 225 37.78 8.49 4.63
C ARG A 225 38.81 7.96 3.63
N PHE A 226 38.36 7.47 2.47
CA PHE A 226 39.20 6.75 1.51
C PHE A 226 39.69 7.61 0.33
N GLY A 227 39.17 8.83 0.17
CA GLY A 227 39.45 9.67 -1.00
C GLY A 227 38.63 9.27 -2.23
N PHE A 228 39.05 9.70 -3.41
CA PHE A 228 38.37 9.42 -4.68
C PHE A 228 39.40 9.01 -5.74
N ASP A 229 38.99 8.17 -6.70
CA ASP A 229 39.88 7.63 -7.74
C ASP A 229 40.53 8.76 -8.58
N ASP A 230 39.78 9.81 -8.89
CA ASP A 230 40.25 10.96 -9.66
C ASP A 230 40.76 12.07 -8.73
N THR A 231 42.08 12.19 -8.57
CA THR A 231 42.72 13.16 -7.66
C THR A 231 42.89 14.56 -8.26
N ARG A 232 42.44 14.79 -9.49
CA ARG A 232 42.52 16.12 -10.12
C ARG A 232 41.82 17.17 -9.26
N LYS A 233 42.53 18.28 -9.06
CA LYS A 233 42.04 19.45 -8.34
C LYS A 233 41.43 20.43 -9.33
N ILE A 234 40.36 21.07 -8.90
CA ILE A 234 39.73 22.20 -9.58
C ILE A 234 39.78 23.41 -8.64
N SER A 235 39.87 24.60 -9.22
CA SER A 235 39.77 25.86 -8.48
C SER A 235 38.39 26.47 -8.64
N GLY A 236 37.95 27.21 -7.62
CA GLY A 236 36.71 27.96 -7.64
C GLY A 236 36.07 28.07 -6.27
N GLN A 237 35.28 29.13 -6.10
CA GLN A 237 34.53 29.39 -4.88
C GLN A 237 33.11 28.83 -4.98
N ILE A 238 32.68 28.15 -3.93
CA ILE A 238 31.34 27.58 -3.80
C ILE A 238 30.78 27.84 -2.41
N THR A 239 29.46 27.82 -2.28
CA THR A 239 28.80 27.75 -0.97
C THR A 239 28.02 26.45 -0.83
N ILE A 240 27.86 25.96 0.40
CA ILE A 240 27.17 24.69 0.66
C ILE A 240 25.75 24.95 1.15
N HIS A 241 24.79 24.32 0.48
CA HIS A 241 23.43 24.15 0.98
C HIS A 241 23.29 22.78 1.65
N ASP A 242 23.39 22.77 2.98
CA ASP A 242 23.11 21.61 3.83
C ASP A 242 21.61 21.25 3.75
N PRO A 243 21.22 20.07 3.26
CA PRO A 243 19.82 19.64 3.21
C PRO A 243 19.27 19.45 4.62
N CYS A 244 18.03 19.89 4.82
CA CYS A 244 17.38 19.84 6.14
C CYS A 244 17.36 18.47 6.85
N PRO A 245 17.37 17.29 6.18
CA PRO A 245 17.47 16.03 6.90
C PRO A 245 18.80 15.83 7.62
N MET A 246 19.89 16.50 7.20
CA MET A 246 21.22 16.40 7.82
C MET A 246 21.50 17.53 8.81
N ARG A 247 20.49 18.32 9.20
CA ARG A 247 20.66 19.52 10.05
C ARG A 247 21.46 19.25 11.33
N PHE A 248 21.23 18.10 11.95
CA PHE A 248 21.86 17.71 13.22
C PHE A 248 23.01 16.70 13.03
N GLU A 249 23.41 16.43 11.79
CA GLU A 249 24.42 15.43 11.46
C GLU A 249 25.77 16.10 11.18
N LYS A 250 26.42 16.62 12.25
CA LYS A 250 27.66 17.41 12.13
C LYS A 250 28.79 16.64 11.43
N SER A 251 28.96 15.36 11.74
CA SER A 251 29.98 14.51 11.11
C SER A 251 29.82 14.45 9.59
N ILE A 252 28.60 14.23 9.10
CA ILE A 252 28.29 14.16 7.66
C ILE A 252 28.49 15.53 7.00
N GLN A 253 28.08 16.61 7.66
CA GLN A 253 28.31 17.98 7.19
C GLN A 253 29.81 18.28 7.01
N ASP A 254 30.64 17.79 7.93
CA ASP A 254 32.08 17.96 7.89
C ASP A 254 32.74 17.02 6.85
N SER A 255 32.24 15.79 6.69
CA SER A 255 32.64 14.86 5.61
C SER A 255 32.43 15.49 4.23
N VAL A 256 31.27 16.09 3.96
CA VAL A 256 30.99 16.77 2.69
C VAL A 256 31.97 17.92 2.45
N ARG A 257 32.22 18.76 3.46
CA ARG A 257 33.18 19.87 3.36
C ARG A 257 34.59 19.35 3.07
N SER A 258 35.00 18.28 3.73
CA SER A 258 36.28 17.60 3.50
C SER A 258 36.40 17.09 2.06
N VAL A 259 35.36 16.43 1.52
CA VAL A 259 35.35 15.98 0.11
C VAL A 259 35.54 17.14 -0.87
N LEU A 260 34.84 18.25 -0.66
CA LEU A 260 34.92 19.42 -1.55
C LEU A 260 36.28 20.13 -1.46
N ARG A 261 36.84 20.29 -0.26
CA ARG A 261 38.19 20.85 -0.05
C ARG A 261 39.27 19.98 -0.67
N LYS A 262 39.17 18.65 -0.54
CA LYS A 262 40.11 17.70 -1.18
C LYS A 262 40.08 17.82 -2.71
N LYS A 263 38.95 18.25 -3.30
CA LYS A 263 38.85 18.56 -4.74
C LYS A 263 39.43 19.92 -5.14
N GLY A 264 39.94 20.72 -4.19
CA GLY A 264 40.56 22.02 -4.45
C GLY A 264 39.60 23.21 -4.39
N LEU A 265 38.33 23.00 -4.02
CA LEU A 265 37.34 24.07 -3.95
C LEU A 265 37.43 24.86 -2.65
N GLU A 266 37.29 26.18 -2.77
CA GLU A 266 37.17 27.09 -1.65
C GLU A 266 35.70 27.19 -1.22
N ILE A 267 35.43 26.96 0.05
CA ILE A 267 34.06 27.02 0.61
C ILE A 267 33.86 28.39 1.24
N VAL A 268 32.94 29.16 0.65
CA VAL A 268 32.49 30.43 1.19
C VAL A 268 31.28 30.20 2.08
N ASP A 269 31.48 30.46 3.37
CA ASP A 269 30.45 30.31 4.39
C ASP A 269 29.35 31.36 4.22
N THR A 270 28.12 30.96 4.55
CA THR A 270 26.97 31.87 4.60
C THR A 270 26.37 31.87 6.00
N PRO A 271 25.67 32.95 6.42
CA PRO A 271 25.08 33.03 7.76
C PRO A 271 24.21 31.81 8.11
N HIS A 272 23.44 31.28 7.15
CA HIS A 272 22.58 30.11 7.34
C HIS A 272 23.18 28.85 6.73
N GLN A 273 24.04 28.18 7.50
CA GLN A 273 24.64 26.89 7.17
C GLN A 273 24.45 25.85 8.29
N LYS A 274 24.80 24.58 8.04
CA LYS A 274 24.76 23.49 9.04
C LYS A 274 23.39 23.41 9.73
N SER A 275 23.37 23.46 11.06
CA SER A 275 22.17 23.40 11.89
C SER A 275 21.21 24.58 11.67
N LYS A 276 21.69 25.70 11.11
CA LYS A 276 20.89 26.92 10.84
C LYS A 276 20.46 27.06 9.38
N THR A 277 20.77 26.09 8.51
CA THR A 277 20.46 26.18 7.07
C THR A 277 18.98 26.44 6.77
N PHE A 278 18.69 27.25 5.76
CA PHE A 278 17.33 27.49 5.30
C PHE A 278 16.70 26.28 4.62
N CYS A 279 15.36 26.26 4.56
CA CYS A 279 14.67 25.36 3.66
C CYS A 279 14.99 25.73 2.20
N CYS A 280 15.20 24.76 1.31
CA CYS A 280 15.32 25.01 -0.12
C CYS A 280 13.97 25.27 -0.80
N GLY A 281 12.86 24.90 -0.15
CA GLY A 281 11.49 24.93 -0.68
C GLY A 281 10.93 23.58 -1.11
N GLU A 282 11.75 22.51 -1.15
CA GLU A 282 11.30 21.16 -1.56
C GLU A 282 10.70 20.35 -0.40
N GLY A 283 11.09 20.68 0.84
CA GLY A 283 10.74 19.92 2.04
C GLY A 283 9.24 19.84 2.31
N GLY A 284 8.79 18.72 2.89
CA GLY A 284 7.41 18.55 3.35
C GLY A 284 6.36 18.56 2.24
N SER A 285 6.76 18.51 0.96
CA SER A 285 5.87 18.64 -0.21
C SER A 285 5.12 19.98 -0.27
N VAL A 286 5.65 21.02 0.38
CA VAL A 286 4.97 22.31 0.55
C VAL A 286 4.58 22.94 -0.79
N ALA A 287 5.38 22.76 -1.85
CA ALA A 287 5.08 23.29 -3.18
C ALA A 287 3.77 22.75 -3.79
N CYS A 288 3.26 21.61 -3.31
CA CYS A 288 1.98 21.06 -3.76
C CYS A 288 0.77 21.84 -3.21
N VAL A 289 0.90 22.44 -2.03
CA VAL A 289 -0.22 23.11 -1.34
C VAL A 289 -0.03 24.62 -1.25
N SER A 290 1.20 25.08 -1.03
CA SER A 290 1.57 26.47 -0.79
C SER A 290 2.87 26.84 -1.53
N PRO A 291 2.82 26.93 -2.87
CA PRO A 291 3.99 27.26 -3.69
C PRO A 291 4.62 28.62 -3.34
N GLY A 292 3.84 29.56 -2.79
CA GLY A 292 4.36 30.85 -2.31
C GLY A 292 5.42 30.71 -1.21
N PHE A 293 5.20 29.84 -0.22
CA PHE A 293 6.21 29.57 0.81
C PHE A 293 7.45 28.90 0.24
N ALA A 294 7.27 27.89 -0.63
CA ALA A 294 8.37 27.22 -1.31
C ALA A 294 9.27 28.23 -2.05
N GLN A 295 8.65 29.16 -2.79
CA GLN A 295 9.33 30.19 -3.55
C GLN A 295 10.04 31.21 -2.65
N THR A 296 9.43 31.63 -1.54
CA THR A 296 10.03 32.55 -0.57
C THR A 296 11.32 31.98 0.03
N TRP A 297 11.30 30.73 0.50
CA TRP A 297 12.49 30.09 1.06
C TRP A 297 13.58 29.87 0.01
N LYS A 298 13.19 29.43 -1.20
CA LYS A 298 14.13 29.31 -2.33
C LYS A 298 14.83 30.64 -2.61
N ARG A 299 14.08 31.75 -2.68
CA ARG A 299 14.62 33.09 -2.93
C ARG A 299 15.58 33.53 -1.83
N LYS A 300 15.22 33.34 -0.55
CA LYS A 300 16.14 33.63 0.57
C LYS A 300 17.48 32.91 0.40
N ARG A 301 17.44 31.60 0.07
CA ARG A 301 18.65 30.80 -0.09
C ARG A 301 19.49 31.20 -1.32
N VAL A 302 18.84 31.51 -2.45
CA VAL A 302 19.55 31.97 -3.65
C VAL A 302 20.20 33.32 -3.41
N ASN A 303 19.48 34.26 -2.82
CA ASN A 303 20.01 35.61 -2.54
C ASN A 303 21.21 35.57 -1.58
N GLU A 304 21.14 34.77 -0.52
CA GLU A 304 22.23 34.60 0.44
C GLU A 304 23.46 33.90 -0.15
N ALA A 305 23.27 33.05 -1.16
CA ALA A 305 24.38 32.37 -1.83
C ALA A 305 25.11 33.26 -2.85
N SER A 306 24.41 34.26 -3.43
CA SER A 306 24.93 35.11 -4.49
C SER A 306 26.20 35.85 -4.05
N PRO A 307 27.24 35.96 -4.91
CA PRO A 307 27.31 35.49 -6.31
C PRO A 307 27.81 34.03 -6.47
N HIS A 308 27.98 33.28 -5.38
CA HIS A 308 28.64 31.97 -5.40
C HIS A 308 27.73 30.84 -5.92
N LYS A 309 28.35 29.84 -6.56
CA LYS A 309 27.69 28.59 -6.97
C LYS A 309 27.28 27.79 -5.73
N ILE A 310 26.10 27.17 -5.78
CA ILE A 310 25.55 26.39 -4.66
C ILE A 310 25.87 24.90 -4.85
N VAL A 311 26.43 24.27 -3.83
CA VAL A 311 26.66 22.82 -3.79
C VAL A 311 25.77 22.19 -2.73
N SER A 312 25.07 21.12 -3.10
CA SER A 312 24.27 20.35 -2.15
C SER A 312 24.45 18.86 -2.37
N TYR A 313 24.22 18.08 -1.33
CA TYR A 313 24.27 16.62 -1.37
C TYR A 313 22.85 16.02 -1.32
N CYS A 314 21.84 16.81 -1.68
CA CYS A 314 20.48 16.33 -1.94
C CYS A 314 20.06 16.66 -3.37
N ALA A 315 19.87 15.63 -4.19
CA ALA A 315 19.40 15.79 -5.56
C ALA A 315 18.05 16.55 -5.66
N GLY A 316 17.19 16.45 -4.64
CA GLY A 316 15.94 17.24 -4.57
C GLY A 316 16.20 18.73 -4.40
N CYS A 317 17.08 19.12 -3.46
CA CYS A 317 17.47 20.52 -3.27
C CYS A 317 18.08 21.10 -4.55
N VAL A 318 18.99 20.35 -5.19
CA VAL A 318 19.63 20.78 -6.44
C VAL A 318 18.60 20.99 -7.55
N ASN A 319 17.68 20.06 -7.77
CA ASN A 319 16.65 20.18 -8.81
C ASN A 319 15.75 21.42 -8.64
N LEU A 320 15.57 21.90 -7.41
CA LEU A 320 14.77 23.08 -7.11
C LEU A 320 15.59 24.37 -7.24
N LEU A 321 16.79 24.41 -6.64
CA LEU A 321 17.68 25.57 -6.63
C LEU A 321 18.28 25.86 -8.01
N SER A 322 18.54 24.83 -8.82
CA SER A 322 19.10 24.98 -10.17
C SER A 322 18.16 25.67 -11.17
N LYS A 323 16.93 25.98 -10.76
CA LYS A 323 15.98 26.76 -11.56
C LYS A 323 16.21 28.27 -11.46
N SER A 324 17.03 28.71 -10.50
CA SER A 324 17.21 30.13 -10.17
C SER A 324 18.64 30.46 -9.74
N SER A 325 19.56 29.50 -9.81
CA SER A 325 20.98 29.65 -9.44
C SER A 325 21.81 28.54 -10.06
N ASP A 326 23.13 28.70 -10.09
CA ASP A 326 24.07 27.62 -10.42
C ASP A 326 24.19 26.65 -9.24
N ALA A 327 23.35 25.61 -9.24
CA ALA A 327 23.31 24.60 -8.19
C ALA A 327 23.74 23.21 -8.68
N PHE A 328 24.65 22.56 -7.95
CA PHE A 328 25.23 21.27 -8.32
C PHE A 328 25.17 20.24 -7.19
N HIS A 329 25.18 18.96 -7.57
CA HIS A 329 25.28 17.89 -6.59
C HIS A 329 26.75 17.61 -6.24
N VAL A 330 27.06 17.29 -4.98
CA VAL A 330 28.44 16.94 -4.57
C VAL A 330 29.05 15.84 -5.46
N LEU A 331 28.27 14.82 -5.82
CA LEU A 331 28.75 13.74 -6.69
C LEU A 331 29.02 14.19 -8.15
N ASP A 332 28.43 15.29 -8.60
CA ASP A 332 28.76 15.85 -9.92
C ASP A 332 30.19 16.41 -9.89
N LEU A 333 30.59 17.04 -8.78
CA LEU A 333 31.96 17.52 -8.55
C LEU A 333 32.96 16.39 -8.27
N VAL A 334 32.50 15.26 -7.71
CA VAL A 334 33.37 14.10 -7.47
C VAL A 334 33.77 13.43 -8.79
N PHE A 335 32.81 13.20 -9.69
CA PHE A 335 33.01 12.39 -10.89
C PHE A 335 33.20 13.19 -12.19
N ASP A 336 32.67 14.41 -12.28
CA ASP A 336 32.78 15.28 -13.46
C ASP A 336 33.10 16.76 -13.06
N PRO A 337 34.19 17.01 -12.30
CA PRO A 337 34.46 18.31 -11.68
C PRO A 337 34.48 19.51 -12.64
N GLU A 338 35.28 19.44 -13.71
CA GLU A 338 35.45 20.54 -14.69
C GLU A 338 34.14 20.88 -15.40
N LYS A 339 33.43 19.85 -15.91
CA LYS A 339 32.13 20.03 -16.58
C LYS A 339 31.10 20.61 -15.63
N THR A 340 31.14 20.22 -14.36
CA THR A 340 30.21 20.72 -13.34
C THR A 340 30.46 22.19 -13.05
N MET A 341 31.71 22.60 -12.82
CA MET A 341 32.04 24.01 -12.60
C MET A 341 31.71 24.90 -13.80
N ALA A 342 31.86 24.36 -15.02
CA ALA A 342 31.46 25.03 -16.26
C ALA A 342 29.94 25.05 -16.51
N GLY A 343 29.10 24.51 -15.62
CA GLY A 343 27.64 24.45 -15.79
C GLY A 343 27.17 23.42 -16.82
N LYS A 344 28.05 22.51 -17.26
CA LYS A 344 27.82 21.52 -18.33
C LYS A 344 27.57 20.09 -17.80
N ALA A 345 27.29 19.93 -16.51
CA ALA A 345 26.98 18.63 -15.92
C ALA A 345 25.71 17.99 -16.55
N LYS A 346 25.77 16.69 -16.84
CA LYS A 346 24.66 15.95 -17.46
C LYS A 346 23.54 15.66 -16.45
N ILE A 347 22.57 16.56 -16.33
CA ILE A 347 21.42 16.42 -15.43
C ILE A 347 20.16 16.13 -16.24
N SER A 348 19.55 14.96 -16.03
CA SER A 348 18.33 14.58 -16.75
C SER A 348 17.07 15.14 -16.09
N LYS A 349 16.12 15.60 -16.92
CA LYS A 349 14.79 16.09 -16.50
C LYS A 349 13.69 15.07 -16.83
N PRO A 350 12.54 15.09 -16.14
CA PRO A 350 11.38 14.29 -16.54
C PRO A 350 10.96 14.59 -18.00
N PRO A 351 10.49 13.59 -18.78
CA PRO A 351 10.27 12.19 -18.40
C PRO A 351 11.51 11.29 -18.52
N PHE A 352 12.64 11.78 -19.05
CA PHE A 352 13.85 10.98 -19.29
C PHE A 352 14.43 10.37 -18.00
N THR A 353 14.20 10.99 -16.85
CA THR A 353 14.56 10.42 -15.53
C THR A 353 14.00 9.02 -15.32
N TYR A 354 12.78 8.73 -15.80
CA TYR A 354 12.20 7.40 -15.71
C TYR A 354 12.89 6.41 -16.64
N LEU A 355 13.19 6.81 -17.87
CA LEU A 355 13.92 5.96 -18.81
C LEU A 355 15.31 5.61 -18.28
N ASN A 356 16.00 6.59 -17.69
CA ASN A 356 17.30 6.41 -17.07
C ASN A 356 17.29 5.39 -15.93
N ARG A 357 16.28 5.43 -15.04
CA ARG A 357 16.13 4.44 -13.97
C ARG A 357 15.94 3.03 -14.54
N LEU A 358 15.17 2.88 -15.61
CA LEU A 358 14.99 1.58 -16.28
C LEU A 358 16.29 1.09 -16.93
N LYS A 359 17.03 1.97 -17.63
CA LYS A 359 18.33 1.65 -18.24
C LYS A 359 19.35 1.26 -17.16
N LEU A 360 19.44 2.03 -16.07
CA LEU A 360 20.32 1.75 -14.94
C LEU A 360 20.00 0.39 -14.31
N LYS A 361 18.72 0.12 -14.02
CA LYS A 361 18.27 -1.17 -13.53
C LYS A 361 18.67 -2.31 -14.47
N ARG A 362 18.44 -2.19 -15.78
CA ARG A 362 18.82 -3.21 -16.77
C ARG A 362 20.32 -3.47 -16.77
N LYS A 363 21.14 -2.42 -16.66
CA LYS A 363 22.61 -2.55 -16.59
C LYS A 363 23.05 -3.29 -15.33
N LEU A 364 22.48 -2.96 -14.17
CA LEU A 364 22.80 -3.63 -12.89
C LEU A 364 22.31 -5.07 -12.85
N LYS A 365 21.15 -5.37 -13.44
CA LYS A 365 20.58 -6.73 -13.49
C LYS A 365 21.40 -7.71 -14.35
N ARG A 366 22.23 -7.22 -15.26
CA ARG A 366 23.14 -8.05 -16.07
C ARG A 366 24.37 -8.54 -15.29
N LYS A 367 24.69 -7.90 -14.16
CA LYS A 367 25.82 -8.34 -13.33
C LYS A 367 25.39 -9.53 -12.46
N PRO A 368 26.23 -10.56 -12.30
CA PRO A 368 25.91 -11.71 -11.46
C PRO A 368 25.72 -11.28 -9.99
N ALA A 369 24.72 -11.86 -9.33
CA ALA A 369 24.43 -11.64 -7.93
C ALA A 369 23.79 -12.90 -7.35
N LYS A 370 24.17 -13.27 -6.12
CA LYS A 370 23.65 -14.46 -5.42
C LYS A 370 22.15 -14.33 -5.14
N THR A 371 21.69 -13.13 -4.81
CA THR A 371 20.26 -12.85 -4.63
C THR A 371 19.87 -11.63 -5.44
N THR A 372 18.86 -11.80 -6.29
CA THR A 372 18.22 -10.70 -7.02
C THR A 372 16.73 -10.66 -6.73
N ARG A 373 16.19 -9.47 -6.44
CA ARG A 373 14.76 -9.25 -6.23
C ARG A 373 14.27 -7.98 -6.90
N GLU A 374 13.01 -7.99 -7.35
CA GLU A 374 12.24 -6.79 -7.68
C GLU A 374 11.05 -6.72 -6.72
N ARG A 375 10.64 -5.52 -6.30
CA ARG A 375 9.52 -5.38 -5.36
C ARG A 375 8.20 -5.70 -6.05
N THR A 376 7.47 -6.68 -5.53
CA THR A 376 6.13 -7.08 -6.01
C THR A 376 5.01 -6.66 -5.06
N TYR A 377 5.36 -6.28 -3.84
CA TYR A 377 4.42 -5.80 -2.82
C TYR A 377 4.16 -4.30 -2.97
N THR A 378 2.89 -3.91 -2.87
CA THR A 378 2.45 -2.52 -2.71
C THR A 378 1.33 -2.46 -1.68
N ALA A 379 1.51 -1.64 -0.64
CA ALA A 379 0.53 -1.45 0.42
C ALA A 379 -0.79 -0.87 -0.14
N PHE A 380 -1.91 -1.40 0.36
CA PHE A 380 -3.27 -0.97 0.04
C PHE A 380 -3.62 -0.96 -1.45
N GLU A 381 -2.79 -1.55 -2.31
CA GLU A 381 -3.14 -1.79 -3.69
C GLU A 381 -4.26 -2.83 -3.68
N LYS A 382 -5.52 -2.37 -3.74
CA LYS A 382 -6.61 -3.20 -4.25
C LYS A 382 -6.06 -3.72 -5.56
N LYS A 383 -5.79 -5.02 -5.66
CA LYS A 383 -5.55 -5.66 -6.96
C LYS A 383 -6.60 -5.03 -7.86
N ARG A 384 -6.17 -4.27 -8.88
CA ARG A 384 -7.02 -4.00 -10.02
C ARG A 384 -7.16 -5.39 -10.63
N ARG A 385 -8.03 -6.22 -10.02
CA ARG A 385 -8.57 -7.41 -10.66
C ARG A 385 -8.99 -6.82 -11.98
N ASN A 386 -8.48 -7.39 -13.07
CA ASN A 386 -9.04 -7.18 -14.39
C ASN A 386 -10.47 -7.70 -14.32
N GLY A 387 -11.33 -7.02 -13.57
CA GLY A 387 -12.68 -7.42 -13.28
C GLY A 387 -13.46 -7.34 -14.57
N VAL A 388 -13.08 -6.45 -15.49
CA VAL A 388 -13.62 -6.41 -16.84
C VAL A 388 -13.19 -7.66 -17.62
N VAL A 389 -11.90 -8.01 -17.70
CA VAL A 389 -11.45 -9.21 -18.43
C VAL A 389 -11.97 -10.51 -17.81
N LEU A 390 -11.96 -10.62 -16.48
CA LEU A 390 -12.49 -11.78 -15.77
C LEU A 390 -14.02 -11.85 -15.85
N LYS A 391 -14.74 -10.71 -15.84
CA LYS A 391 -16.19 -10.67 -16.11
C LYS A 391 -16.49 -11.00 -17.58
N LEU A 392 -15.65 -10.61 -18.53
CA LEU A 392 -15.80 -10.94 -19.95
C LEU A 392 -15.49 -12.41 -20.22
N ILE A 393 -14.47 -12.99 -19.60
CA ILE A 393 -14.18 -14.43 -19.64
C ILE A 393 -15.30 -15.20 -18.96
N PHE A 394 -15.80 -14.74 -17.81
CA PHE A 394 -16.90 -15.39 -17.10
C PHE A 394 -18.23 -15.27 -17.85
N ALA A 395 -18.52 -14.11 -18.46
CA ALA A 395 -19.66 -13.93 -19.35
C ALA A 395 -19.51 -14.80 -20.61
N GLY A 396 -18.31 -14.88 -21.19
CA GLY A 396 -18.00 -15.76 -22.32
C GLY A 396 -18.17 -17.24 -21.98
N LEU A 397 -17.73 -17.68 -20.80
CA LEU A 397 -17.93 -19.05 -20.30
C LEU A 397 -19.40 -19.35 -20.00
N ILE A 398 -20.15 -18.39 -19.48
CA ILE A 398 -21.60 -18.52 -19.27
C ILE A 398 -22.33 -18.60 -20.61
N ILE A 399 -21.99 -17.75 -21.57
CA ILE A 399 -22.56 -17.78 -22.93
C ILE A 399 -22.20 -19.09 -23.62
N ALA A 400 -20.96 -19.57 -23.50
CA ALA A 400 -20.52 -20.85 -24.04
C ALA A 400 -21.21 -22.04 -23.35
N ALA A 401 -21.43 -21.99 -22.03
CA ALA A 401 -22.17 -23.02 -21.30
C ALA A 401 -23.66 -23.02 -21.66
N ILE A 402 -24.28 -21.85 -21.86
CA ILE A 402 -25.66 -21.72 -22.33
C ILE A 402 -25.79 -22.18 -23.80
N ALA A 403 -24.82 -21.84 -24.64
CA ALA A 403 -24.77 -22.29 -26.03
C ALA A 403 -24.53 -23.81 -26.11
N TRP A 404 -23.64 -24.36 -25.29
CA TRP A 404 -23.39 -25.80 -25.19
C TRP A 404 -24.60 -26.56 -24.65
N THR A 405 -25.25 -26.07 -23.58
CA THR A 405 -26.47 -26.72 -23.04
C THR A 405 -27.65 -26.68 -24.01
N ARG A 406 -27.75 -25.63 -24.84
CA ARG A 406 -28.70 -25.58 -25.96
C ARG A 406 -28.31 -26.51 -27.12
N ALA A 407 -27.03 -26.55 -27.49
CA ALA A 407 -26.53 -27.35 -28.61
C ALA A 407 -26.46 -28.86 -28.29
N ALA A 408 -26.13 -29.22 -27.05
CA ALA A 408 -26.05 -30.61 -26.57
C ALA A 408 -27.43 -31.20 -26.20
N GLY A 409 -28.53 -30.47 -26.43
CA GLY A 409 -29.87 -30.97 -26.19
C GLY A 409 -30.18 -31.28 -24.71
N ALA A 410 -29.47 -30.68 -23.75
CA ALA A 410 -29.67 -30.97 -22.32
C ALA A 410 -31.09 -30.57 -21.83
N LEU A 411 -31.73 -29.60 -22.48
CA LEU A 411 -33.14 -29.27 -22.27
C LEU A 411 -34.10 -30.33 -22.81
N ALA A 412 -33.68 -31.18 -23.76
CA ALA A 412 -34.46 -32.31 -24.24
C ALA A 412 -34.40 -33.53 -23.30
N TYR A 413 -33.43 -33.57 -22.38
CA TYR A 413 -33.38 -34.52 -21.25
C TYR A 413 -34.14 -34.03 -20.01
N LEU A 414 -34.58 -32.77 -19.99
CA LEU A 414 -35.50 -32.19 -19.00
C LEU A 414 -36.96 -32.32 -19.46
N ASP A 415 -37.25 -33.27 -20.35
CA ASP A 415 -38.62 -33.65 -20.67
C ASP A 415 -39.23 -34.36 -19.45
N PRO A 416 -40.24 -33.77 -18.78
CA PRO A 416 -40.84 -34.33 -17.56
C PRO A 416 -41.35 -35.77 -17.77
N GLY A 417 -41.73 -36.14 -19.00
CA GLY A 417 -42.22 -37.47 -19.34
C GLY A 417 -41.15 -38.57 -19.30
N LYS A 418 -39.92 -38.30 -19.76
CA LYS A 418 -38.81 -39.29 -19.76
C LYS A 418 -38.14 -39.42 -18.40
N LEU A 419 -38.08 -38.34 -17.63
CA LEU A 419 -37.49 -38.32 -16.29
C LEU A 419 -38.41 -38.98 -15.24
N SER A 420 -39.73 -38.80 -15.41
CA SER A 420 -40.76 -39.49 -14.61
C SER A 420 -40.75 -41.01 -14.86
N GLY A 421 -40.63 -41.45 -16.12
CA GLY A 421 -40.58 -42.88 -16.47
C GLY A 421 -39.37 -43.62 -15.90
N LEU A 422 -38.15 -43.07 -16.05
CA LEU A 422 -36.91 -43.67 -15.53
C LEU A 422 -36.88 -43.77 -13.99
N ILE A 423 -37.55 -42.86 -13.28
CA ILE A 423 -37.54 -42.82 -11.81
C ILE A 423 -38.68 -43.65 -11.22
N HIS A 424 -39.86 -43.71 -11.87
CA HIS A 424 -40.93 -44.62 -11.46
C HIS A 424 -40.52 -46.10 -11.58
N GLU A 425 -39.67 -46.46 -12.55
CA GLU A 425 -39.10 -47.80 -12.66
C GLU A 425 -37.99 -48.09 -11.62
N SER A 426 -37.36 -47.06 -11.04
CA SER A 426 -36.19 -47.18 -10.14
C SER A 426 -36.52 -47.16 -8.64
N GLY A 427 -37.78 -46.92 -8.25
CA GLY A 427 -38.21 -46.90 -6.85
C GLY A 427 -37.37 -45.99 -5.94
N ASN A 428 -37.02 -46.46 -4.73
CA ASN A 428 -36.20 -45.74 -3.74
C ASN A 428 -34.77 -45.42 -4.21
N LEU A 429 -34.30 -45.98 -5.32
CA LEU A 429 -32.95 -45.75 -5.84
C LEU A 429 -32.83 -44.39 -6.55
N GLY A 430 -33.94 -43.86 -7.08
CA GLY A 430 -33.98 -42.55 -7.74
C GLY A 430 -33.68 -41.38 -6.80
N SER A 431 -34.08 -41.46 -5.53
CA SER A 431 -33.80 -40.41 -4.53
C SER A 431 -32.31 -40.36 -4.16
N VAL A 432 -31.65 -41.51 -4.07
CA VAL A 432 -30.21 -41.62 -3.81
C VAL A 432 -29.41 -41.05 -4.98
N ILE A 433 -29.75 -41.41 -6.21
CA ILE A 433 -29.10 -40.87 -7.42
C ILE A 433 -29.25 -39.35 -7.49
N TYR A 434 -30.46 -38.83 -7.24
CA TYR A 434 -30.70 -37.39 -7.20
C TYR A 434 -29.82 -36.67 -6.16
N MET A 435 -29.75 -37.21 -4.93
CA MET A 435 -28.90 -36.64 -3.87
C MET A 435 -27.42 -36.69 -4.23
N LEU A 436 -26.94 -37.75 -4.88
CA LEU A 436 -25.55 -37.87 -5.34
C LEU A 436 -25.23 -36.85 -6.44
N VAL A 437 -26.12 -36.69 -7.43
CA VAL A 437 -25.97 -35.67 -8.49
C VAL A 437 -25.91 -34.27 -7.87
N TYR A 438 -26.79 -33.97 -6.92
CA TYR A 438 -26.78 -32.68 -6.23
C TYR A 438 -25.53 -32.53 -5.34
N ALA A 439 -25.04 -33.58 -4.69
CA ALA A 439 -23.82 -33.52 -3.90
C ALA A 439 -22.56 -33.24 -4.76
N LEU A 440 -22.52 -33.75 -5.99
CA LEU A 440 -21.38 -33.54 -6.91
C LEU A 440 -21.47 -32.23 -7.68
N ALA A 441 -22.68 -31.69 -7.89
CA ALA A 441 -22.91 -30.49 -8.68
C ALA A 441 -22.09 -29.25 -8.22
N PRO A 442 -22.00 -28.91 -6.92
CA PRO A 442 -21.16 -27.81 -6.45
C PRO A 442 -19.67 -28.02 -6.72
N ALA A 443 -19.19 -29.26 -6.66
CA ALA A 443 -17.81 -29.60 -6.95
C ALA A 443 -17.49 -29.38 -8.44
N LEU A 444 -18.44 -29.72 -9.31
CA LEU A 444 -18.36 -29.59 -10.78
C LEU A 444 -18.82 -28.21 -11.30
N PHE A 445 -19.07 -27.24 -10.41
CA PHE A 445 -19.54 -25.89 -10.75
C PHE A 445 -20.89 -25.84 -11.50
N LEU A 446 -21.72 -26.88 -11.39
CA LEU A 446 -23.06 -26.90 -11.98
C LEU A 446 -24.03 -25.96 -11.23
N PRO A 447 -25.02 -25.35 -11.91
CA PRO A 447 -26.02 -24.50 -11.27
C PRO A 447 -26.98 -25.34 -10.43
N GLY A 448 -27.20 -24.96 -9.17
CA GLY A 448 -28.08 -25.70 -8.26
C GLY A 448 -29.58 -25.50 -8.50
N LEU A 449 -30.00 -24.36 -9.07
CA LEU A 449 -31.42 -24.03 -9.26
C LEU A 449 -32.17 -25.04 -10.15
N PRO A 450 -31.66 -25.47 -11.32
CA PRO A 450 -32.30 -26.53 -12.12
C PRO A 450 -32.47 -27.85 -11.35
N ILE A 451 -31.48 -28.21 -10.53
CA ILE A 451 -31.49 -29.45 -9.74
C ILE A 451 -32.54 -29.35 -8.63
N THR A 452 -32.65 -28.20 -7.96
CA THR A 452 -33.73 -27.95 -6.99
C THR A 452 -35.11 -28.04 -7.64
N ILE A 453 -35.32 -27.37 -8.79
CA ILE A 453 -36.61 -27.39 -9.49
C ILE A 453 -37.01 -28.83 -9.86
N ALA A 454 -36.06 -29.61 -10.39
CA ALA A 454 -36.27 -31.03 -10.68
C ALA A 454 -36.67 -31.82 -9.42
N GLY A 455 -36.08 -31.51 -8.26
CA GLY A 455 -36.44 -32.15 -6.99
C GLY A 455 -37.92 -32.00 -6.61
N GLY A 456 -38.48 -30.80 -6.80
CA GLY A 456 -39.91 -30.56 -6.50
C GLY A 456 -40.84 -31.19 -7.52
N ILE A 457 -40.45 -31.22 -8.80
CA ILE A 457 -41.24 -31.89 -9.85
C ILE A 457 -41.24 -33.41 -9.66
N LEU A 458 -40.11 -33.99 -9.28
CA LEU A 458 -39.92 -35.45 -9.21
C LEU A 458 -40.41 -36.07 -7.90
N PHE A 459 -40.24 -35.39 -6.76
CA PHE A 459 -40.47 -35.97 -5.43
C PHE A 459 -41.55 -35.22 -4.63
N GLY A 460 -42.21 -34.23 -5.23
CA GLY A 460 -43.23 -33.43 -4.59
C GLY A 460 -42.69 -32.50 -3.49
N PRO A 461 -43.58 -31.79 -2.77
CA PRO A 461 -43.18 -30.72 -1.88
C PRO A 461 -42.39 -31.23 -0.67
N VAL A 462 -42.82 -32.32 -0.02
CA VAL A 462 -42.21 -32.79 1.24
C VAL A 462 -40.86 -33.49 0.98
N TRP A 463 -40.85 -34.53 0.15
CA TRP A 463 -39.65 -35.32 -0.11
C TRP A 463 -38.65 -34.58 -1.01
N GLY A 464 -39.12 -33.71 -1.91
CA GLY A 464 -38.26 -32.80 -2.66
C GLY A 464 -37.44 -31.90 -1.74
N ILE A 465 -38.05 -31.33 -0.69
CA ILE A 465 -37.32 -30.52 0.30
C ILE A 465 -36.23 -31.35 0.97
N VAL A 466 -36.58 -32.53 1.48
CA VAL A 466 -35.65 -33.41 2.22
C VAL A 466 -34.45 -33.80 1.35
N TYR A 467 -34.69 -34.26 0.12
CA TYR A 467 -33.61 -34.69 -0.76
C TYR A 467 -32.78 -33.52 -1.29
N SER A 468 -33.41 -32.40 -1.68
CA SER A 468 -32.71 -31.24 -2.20
C SER A 468 -31.83 -30.57 -1.15
N ILE A 469 -32.32 -30.37 0.08
CA ILE A 469 -31.52 -29.72 1.14
C ILE A 469 -30.36 -30.61 1.58
N THR A 470 -30.58 -31.93 1.63
CA THR A 470 -29.55 -32.92 1.99
C THR A 470 -28.45 -32.95 0.93
N GLY A 471 -28.83 -33.06 -0.35
CA GLY A 471 -27.89 -33.05 -1.47
C GLY A 471 -27.10 -31.73 -1.57
N ALA A 472 -27.79 -30.58 -1.47
CA ALA A 472 -27.16 -29.27 -1.53
C ALA A 472 -26.18 -29.02 -0.38
N THR A 473 -26.55 -29.41 0.85
CA THR A 473 -25.70 -29.26 2.04
C THR A 473 -24.50 -30.20 1.98
N THR A 474 -24.71 -31.44 1.54
CA THR A 474 -23.64 -32.42 1.36
C THR A 474 -22.63 -31.94 0.32
N GLY A 475 -23.11 -31.46 -0.84
CA GLY A 475 -22.23 -30.93 -1.89
C GLY A 475 -21.48 -29.67 -1.49
N ALA A 476 -22.11 -28.78 -0.72
CA ALA A 476 -21.43 -27.65 -0.12
C ALA A 476 -20.32 -28.11 0.85
N GLY A 477 -20.59 -29.15 1.64
CA GLY A 477 -19.62 -29.81 2.51
C GLY A 477 -18.42 -30.40 1.77
N ILE A 478 -18.67 -31.15 0.70
CA ILE A 478 -17.63 -31.77 -0.13
C ILE A 478 -16.72 -30.68 -0.72
N ALA A 479 -17.29 -29.64 -1.34
CA ALA A 479 -16.51 -28.54 -1.91
C ALA A 479 -15.67 -27.80 -0.86
N PHE A 480 -16.21 -27.63 0.36
CA PHE A 480 -15.49 -27.06 1.49
C PHE A 480 -14.29 -27.93 1.91
N LEU A 481 -14.48 -29.25 2.02
CA LEU A 481 -13.44 -30.20 2.42
C LEU A 481 -12.35 -30.34 1.37
N ILE A 482 -12.72 -30.42 0.08
CA ILE A 482 -11.77 -30.40 -1.05
C ILE A 482 -10.88 -29.17 -0.94
N SER A 483 -11.47 -27.99 -0.74
CA SER A 483 -10.70 -26.77 -0.62
C SER A 483 -9.77 -26.74 0.60
N ARG A 484 -10.18 -27.37 1.71
CA ARG A 484 -9.45 -27.38 2.97
C ARG A 484 -8.26 -28.33 2.98
N TYR A 485 -8.38 -29.48 2.33
CA TYR A 485 -7.35 -30.53 2.43
C TYR A 485 -6.52 -30.68 1.16
N ILE A 486 -7.06 -30.33 -0.02
CA ILE A 486 -6.37 -30.53 -1.31
C ILE A 486 -5.74 -29.22 -1.82
N SER A 487 -6.33 -28.06 -1.50
CA SER A 487 -5.92 -26.76 -2.06
C SER A 487 -5.32 -25.76 -1.05
N SER A 488 -5.29 -26.11 0.24
CA SER A 488 -4.86 -25.20 1.32
C SER A 488 -3.42 -24.73 1.16
N ASP A 489 -2.48 -25.66 0.95
CA ASP A 489 -1.05 -25.39 1.06
C ASP A 489 -0.53 -24.50 -0.09
N PHE A 490 -1.10 -24.68 -1.29
CA PHE A 490 -0.78 -23.87 -2.47
C PHE A 490 -1.34 -22.44 -2.41
N ILE A 491 -2.46 -22.23 -1.71
CA ILE A 491 -3.15 -20.94 -1.66
C ILE A 491 -2.77 -20.15 -0.40
N GLU A 492 -2.57 -20.82 0.73
CA GLU A 492 -2.14 -20.20 1.99
C GLU A 492 -0.71 -19.61 1.87
N SER A 493 0.18 -20.27 1.11
CA SER A 493 1.50 -19.74 0.76
C SER A 493 1.46 -18.46 -0.10
N LYS A 494 0.33 -18.17 -0.77
CA LYS A 494 0.11 -16.95 -1.57
C LYS A 494 -0.73 -15.88 -0.89
N LEU A 495 -1.35 -16.16 0.27
CA LEU A 495 -2.25 -15.28 1.00
C LEU A 495 -1.76 -15.05 2.44
N THR A 496 -0.58 -14.46 2.62
CA THR A 496 0.06 -14.26 3.95
C THR A 496 -0.06 -12.83 4.51
N GLY A 497 -0.97 -12.00 3.99
CA GLY A 497 -1.07 -10.59 4.39
C GLY A 497 -1.80 -10.33 5.74
N PRO A 498 -1.52 -9.23 6.44
CA PRO A 498 -2.13 -8.91 7.75
C PRO A 498 -3.67 -8.73 7.70
N LYS A 499 -4.23 -8.35 6.55
CA LYS A 499 -5.70 -8.35 6.34
C LYS A 499 -6.30 -9.75 6.28
N TRP A 500 -5.56 -10.72 5.74
CA TRP A 500 -6.01 -12.12 5.71
C TRP A 500 -5.95 -12.72 7.11
N ILE A 501 -4.90 -12.41 7.88
CA ILE A 501 -4.79 -12.80 9.30
C ILE A 501 -5.95 -12.20 10.12
N LYS A 502 -6.20 -10.88 10.01
CA LYS A 502 -7.31 -10.22 10.70
C LYS A 502 -8.69 -10.73 10.23
N LEU A 503 -8.84 -11.06 8.94
CA LEU A 503 -10.06 -11.70 8.43
C LEU A 503 -10.21 -13.11 9.01
N GLN A 504 -9.15 -13.91 9.04
CA GLN A 504 -9.15 -15.23 9.66
C GLN A 504 -9.48 -15.15 11.15
N ASP A 505 -8.99 -14.15 11.89
CA ASP A 505 -9.28 -13.94 13.30
C ASP A 505 -10.73 -13.51 13.55
N ASN A 506 -11.27 -12.60 12.72
CA ASN A 506 -12.68 -12.21 12.78
C ASN A 506 -13.61 -13.37 12.39
N VAL A 507 -13.24 -14.14 11.38
CA VAL A 507 -13.97 -15.33 10.93
C VAL A 507 -13.86 -16.47 11.96
N LYS A 508 -12.77 -16.56 12.73
CA LYS A 508 -12.66 -17.51 13.84
C LYS A 508 -13.66 -17.22 14.96
N LYS A 509 -13.94 -15.95 15.25
CA LYS A 509 -14.89 -15.53 16.31
C LYS A 509 -16.35 -15.51 15.87
N HIS A 510 -16.66 -15.16 14.61
CA HIS A 510 -18.04 -14.99 14.12
C HIS A 510 -18.32 -15.67 12.76
N GLY A 511 -17.56 -16.71 12.39
CA GLY A 511 -17.62 -17.32 11.07
C GLY A 511 -19.00 -17.84 10.65
N TRP A 512 -19.79 -18.38 11.57
CA TRP A 512 -21.15 -18.86 11.28
C TRP A 512 -22.08 -17.73 10.84
N LYS A 513 -21.92 -16.50 11.38
CA LYS A 513 -22.71 -15.33 10.98
C LYS A 513 -22.40 -14.92 9.54
N ALA A 514 -21.14 -15.05 9.12
CA ALA A 514 -20.73 -14.77 7.75
C ALA A 514 -21.35 -15.80 6.78
N VAL A 515 -21.32 -17.09 7.14
CA VAL A 515 -21.99 -18.14 6.35
C VAL A 515 -23.49 -17.86 6.24
N ALA A 516 -24.18 -17.65 7.37
CA ALA A 516 -25.60 -17.35 7.42
C ALA A 516 -25.99 -16.16 6.54
N LEU A 517 -25.25 -15.04 6.66
CA LEU A 517 -25.52 -13.84 5.87
C LEU A 517 -25.37 -14.09 4.37
N THR A 518 -24.34 -14.84 3.95
CA THR A 518 -24.14 -15.15 2.53
C THR A 518 -25.13 -16.17 1.96
N ARG A 519 -25.78 -16.98 2.81
CA ARG A 519 -26.86 -17.89 2.39
C ARG A 519 -28.20 -17.16 2.25
N LEU A 520 -28.47 -16.22 3.15
CA LEU A 520 -29.68 -15.40 3.10
C LEU A 520 -29.61 -14.32 2.00
N ILE A 521 -28.42 -13.78 1.73
CA ILE A 521 -28.21 -12.75 0.72
C ILE A 521 -27.29 -13.29 -0.39
N PRO A 522 -27.82 -13.73 -1.54
CA PRO A 522 -27.05 -14.34 -2.62
C PRO A 522 -26.28 -13.30 -3.45
N LEU A 523 -25.35 -12.56 -2.82
CA LEU A 523 -24.49 -11.59 -3.49
C LEU A 523 -23.40 -12.25 -4.35
N PHE A 524 -23.10 -13.52 -4.08
CA PHE A 524 -21.99 -14.26 -4.70
C PHE A 524 -22.44 -15.65 -5.16
N PRO A 525 -21.80 -16.23 -6.21
CA PRO A 525 -22.12 -17.56 -6.69
C PRO A 525 -21.93 -18.64 -5.61
N PHE A 526 -22.92 -19.51 -5.45
CA PHE A 526 -22.96 -20.58 -4.45
C PHE A 526 -21.70 -21.46 -4.46
N ASN A 527 -21.28 -21.92 -5.64
CA ASN A 527 -20.14 -22.80 -5.81
C ASN A 527 -18.84 -22.15 -5.32
N LEU A 528 -18.60 -20.89 -5.69
CA LEU A 528 -17.40 -20.14 -5.29
C LEU A 528 -17.33 -19.91 -3.77
N LEU A 529 -18.48 -19.65 -3.12
CA LEU A 529 -18.54 -19.45 -1.67
C LEU A 529 -18.10 -20.72 -0.90
N ASN A 530 -18.49 -21.91 -1.37
CA ASN A 530 -18.18 -23.16 -0.68
C ASN A 530 -16.66 -23.40 -0.60
N TYR A 531 -15.95 -23.22 -1.72
CA TYR A 531 -14.48 -23.27 -1.75
C TYR A 531 -13.86 -22.13 -0.92
N ALA A 532 -14.37 -20.91 -1.05
CA ALA A 532 -13.85 -19.77 -0.30
C ALA A 532 -13.92 -19.98 1.21
N PHE A 533 -15.01 -20.54 1.74
CA PHE A 533 -15.14 -20.86 3.15
C PHE A 533 -14.22 -22.02 3.59
N GLY A 534 -13.93 -22.99 2.72
CA GLY A 534 -12.98 -24.07 3.01
C GLY A 534 -11.56 -23.59 3.29
N LEU A 535 -11.14 -22.48 2.66
CA LEU A 535 -9.84 -21.81 2.90
C LEU A 535 -9.81 -20.95 4.18
N THR A 536 -10.95 -20.80 4.87
CA THR A 536 -11.02 -20.05 6.14
C THR A 536 -10.86 -20.97 7.35
N LYS A 537 -10.67 -20.39 8.54
CA LYS A 537 -10.58 -21.12 9.82
C LYS A 537 -11.93 -21.48 10.44
N ILE A 538 -13.03 -21.49 9.67
CA ILE A 538 -14.36 -21.86 10.18
C ILE A 538 -14.40 -23.36 10.51
N LYS A 539 -14.97 -23.75 11.64
CA LYS A 539 -15.20 -25.17 11.95
C LYS A 539 -16.20 -25.76 10.96
N PHE A 540 -15.94 -26.95 10.45
CA PHE A 540 -16.81 -27.61 9.47
C PHE A 540 -18.27 -27.75 9.96
N SER A 541 -18.45 -28.07 11.25
CA SER A 541 -19.77 -28.15 11.89
C SER A 541 -20.56 -26.84 11.80
N HIS A 542 -19.93 -25.71 12.13
CA HIS A 542 -20.57 -24.39 12.02
C HIS A 542 -20.94 -24.04 10.58
N TYR A 543 -20.13 -24.46 9.60
CA TYR A 543 -20.40 -24.22 8.20
C TYR A 543 -21.59 -25.04 7.68
N ILE A 544 -21.63 -26.34 8.00
CA ILE A 544 -22.71 -27.25 7.58
C ILE A 544 -24.04 -26.87 8.23
N ILE A 545 -24.07 -26.65 9.55
CA ILE A 545 -25.30 -26.30 10.28
C ILE A 545 -25.86 -24.96 9.78
N ALA A 546 -25.02 -23.94 9.64
CA ALA A 546 -25.46 -22.65 9.13
C ALA A 546 -25.91 -22.72 7.66
N THR A 547 -25.27 -23.56 6.84
CA THR A 547 -25.69 -23.78 5.44
C THR A 547 -27.06 -24.45 5.38
N PHE A 548 -27.27 -25.52 6.14
CA PHE A 548 -28.55 -26.24 6.19
C PHE A 548 -29.70 -25.32 6.65
N ILE A 549 -29.55 -24.68 7.81
CA ILE A 549 -30.61 -23.84 8.41
C ILE A 549 -30.94 -22.63 7.54
N CYS A 550 -29.93 -21.93 7.02
CA CYS A 550 -30.17 -20.69 6.28
C CYS A 550 -30.62 -20.93 4.83
N MET A 551 -30.39 -22.12 4.26
CA MET A 551 -30.90 -22.47 2.92
C MET A 551 -32.32 -23.05 2.96
N LEU A 552 -32.74 -23.63 4.09
CA LEU A 552 -34.01 -24.31 4.21
C LEU A 552 -35.23 -23.45 3.81
N PRO A 553 -35.37 -22.17 4.24
CA PRO A 553 -36.54 -21.36 3.85
C PRO A 553 -36.64 -21.15 2.34
N ALA A 554 -35.51 -20.87 1.68
CA ALA A 554 -35.46 -20.72 0.23
C ALA A 554 -35.74 -22.05 -0.48
N CYS A 555 -35.20 -23.15 0.03
CA CYS A 555 -35.44 -24.50 -0.51
C CYS A 555 -36.93 -24.85 -0.46
N ILE A 556 -37.61 -24.61 0.67
CA ILE A 556 -39.06 -24.83 0.82
C ILE A 556 -39.83 -24.01 -0.21
N ALA A 557 -39.55 -22.72 -0.31
CA ALA A 557 -40.23 -21.82 -1.23
C ALA A 557 -40.10 -22.29 -2.69
N PHE A 558 -38.88 -22.61 -3.13
CA PHE A 558 -38.63 -23.06 -4.51
C PHE A 558 -39.21 -24.45 -4.81
N ILE A 559 -39.16 -25.39 -3.87
CA ILE A 559 -39.66 -26.75 -4.07
C ILE A 559 -41.19 -26.78 -4.09
N VAL A 560 -41.85 -26.09 -3.15
CA VAL A 560 -43.32 -26.00 -3.11
C VAL A 560 -43.85 -25.31 -4.37
N PHE A 561 -43.14 -24.29 -4.86
CA PHE A 561 -43.45 -23.66 -6.14
C PHE A 561 -43.26 -24.62 -7.32
N SER A 562 -42.12 -25.34 -7.38
CA SER A 562 -41.81 -26.19 -8.53
C SER A 562 -42.61 -27.49 -8.58
N SER A 563 -43.06 -28.02 -7.43
CA SER A 563 -43.94 -29.20 -7.40
C SER A 563 -45.28 -28.98 -8.08
N SER A 564 -45.72 -27.72 -8.20
CA SER A 564 -47.00 -27.33 -8.80
C SER A 564 -46.85 -26.76 -10.21
N LEU A 565 -45.64 -26.76 -10.76
CA LEU A 565 -45.36 -26.19 -12.08
C LEU A 565 -46.03 -26.99 -13.19
N LEU A 566 -46.16 -28.31 -13.03
CA LEU A 566 -46.85 -29.18 -14.00
C LEU A 566 -48.36 -28.92 -14.03
N ASP A 567 -48.99 -28.68 -12.89
CA ASP A 567 -50.44 -28.37 -12.79
C ASP A 567 -50.76 -27.03 -13.49
N LEU A 568 -49.86 -26.05 -13.35
CA LEU A 568 -49.98 -24.75 -14.00
C LEU A 568 -49.92 -24.86 -15.53
N VAL A 569 -49.02 -25.68 -16.06
CA VAL A 569 -48.89 -25.93 -17.51
C VAL A 569 -50.15 -26.61 -18.06
N GLN A 570 -50.87 -27.36 -17.22
CA GLN A 570 -52.18 -27.95 -17.53
C GLN A 570 -53.36 -27.01 -17.27
N GLY A 571 -53.11 -25.73 -16.96
CA GLY A 571 -54.14 -24.71 -16.76
C GLY A 571 -54.82 -24.72 -15.39
N LYS A 572 -54.31 -25.47 -14.40
CA LYS A 572 -54.88 -25.54 -13.05
C LYS A 572 -54.05 -24.72 -12.06
N LEU A 573 -54.70 -23.81 -11.34
CA LEU A 573 -54.09 -23.06 -10.24
C LEU A 573 -54.23 -23.86 -8.94
N SER A 574 -53.21 -24.62 -8.57
CA SER A 574 -53.17 -25.34 -7.29
C SER A 574 -52.87 -24.42 -6.11
N LYS A 575 -53.32 -24.81 -4.91
CA LYS A 575 -53.09 -24.04 -3.68
C LYS A 575 -51.61 -23.92 -3.36
N GLU A 576 -50.87 -24.99 -3.65
CA GLU A 576 -49.43 -25.15 -3.51
C GLU A 576 -48.66 -24.15 -4.39
N PHE A 577 -49.16 -23.86 -5.60
CA PHE A 577 -48.58 -22.83 -6.47
C PHE A 577 -48.65 -21.43 -5.85
N ILE A 578 -49.82 -21.05 -5.32
CA ILE A 578 -50.02 -19.74 -4.67
C ILE A 578 -49.18 -19.65 -3.40
N ILE A 579 -49.16 -20.70 -2.58
CA ILE A 579 -48.34 -20.78 -1.36
C ILE A 579 -46.86 -20.66 -1.70
N GLY A 580 -46.38 -21.40 -2.70
CA GLY A 580 -45.00 -21.34 -3.18
C GLY A 580 -44.61 -19.95 -3.67
N LEU A 581 -45.47 -19.30 -4.46
CA LEU A 581 -45.24 -17.94 -4.95
C LEU A 581 -45.16 -16.92 -3.81
N VAL A 582 -46.09 -16.99 -2.84
CA VAL A 582 -46.07 -16.12 -1.64
C VAL A 582 -44.81 -16.35 -0.82
N LEU A 583 -44.40 -17.61 -0.62
CA LEU A 583 -43.16 -17.95 0.09
C LEU A 583 -41.91 -17.41 -0.62
N ILE A 584 -41.85 -17.49 -1.94
CA ILE A 584 -40.73 -16.93 -2.73
C ILE A 584 -40.66 -15.41 -2.54
N VAL A 585 -41.79 -14.71 -2.62
CA VAL A 585 -41.86 -13.26 -2.40
C VAL A 585 -41.42 -12.91 -0.98
N MET A 586 -41.94 -13.63 0.03
CA MET A 586 -41.58 -13.42 1.43
C MET A 586 -40.08 -13.64 1.69
N VAL A 587 -39.52 -14.74 1.21
CA VAL A 587 -38.09 -15.04 1.36
C VAL A 587 -37.22 -14.00 0.63
N SER A 588 -37.64 -13.54 -0.53
CA SER A 588 -36.94 -12.49 -1.31
C SER A 588 -36.94 -11.12 -0.63
N LEU A 589 -37.91 -10.85 0.26
CA LEU A 589 -37.99 -9.62 1.04
C LEU A 589 -37.13 -9.64 2.31
N ILE A 590 -36.74 -10.81 2.83
CA ILE A 590 -35.89 -10.94 4.04
C ILE A 590 -34.59 -10.12 3.93
N PRO A 591 -33.81 -10.16 2.83
CA PRO A 591 -32.60 -9.35 2.67
C PRO A 591 -32.88 -7.84 2.68
N VAL A 592 -34.01 -7.41 2.12
CA VAL A 592 -34.40 -6.00 2.03
C VAL A 592 -34.74 -5.46 3.42
N ILE A 593 -35.54 -6.21 4.17
CA ILE A 593 -35.95 -5.87 5.54
C ILE A 593 -34.72 -5.85 6.46
N TYR A 594 -33.86 -6.87 6.38
CA TYR A 594 -32.62 -6.93 7.16
C TYR A 594 -31.70 -5.74 6.88
N ASN A 595 -31.50 -5.37 5.61
CA ASN A 595 -30.69 -4.20 5.24
C ASN A 595 -31.28 -2.87 5.74
N LYS A 596 -32.61 -2.77 5.80
CA LYS A 596 -33.31 -1.57 6.30
C LYS A 596 -33.18 -1.44 7.82
N ILE A 597 -33.26 -2.54 8.56
CA ILE A 597 -33.06 -2.59 10.02
C ILE A 597 -31.59 -2.27 10.37
N MET A 598 -30.63 -2.87 9.66
CA MET A 598 -29.19 -2.64 9.91
C MET A 598 -28.73 -1.22 9.54
N LYS A 599 -29.39 -0.56 8.57
CA LYS A 599 -29.14 0.86 8.27
C LYS A 599 -29.67 1.80 9.35
N LYS A 600 -30.82 1.51 9.96
CA LYS A 600 -31.36 2.32 11.07
C LYS A 600 -30.47 2.27 12.32
N GLY A 601 -29.87 1.13 12.63
CA GLY A 601 -28.94 1.00 13.78
C GLY A 601 -27.58 1.70 13.62
N LYS A 602 -27.21 2.12 12.40
CA LYS A 602 -25.95 2.86 12.13
C LYS A 602 -26.10 4.38 12.11
N ASN A 603 -27.34 4.89 12.05
CA ASN A 603 -27.63 6.32 12.04
C ASN A 603 -28.13 6.82 13.41
N GLY A 604 -28.02 5.99 14.46
CA GLY A 604 -28.47 6.30 15.82
C GLY A 604 -27.37 6.15 16.88
N ILE A 605 -26.09 6.27 16.50
CA ILE A 605 -24.94 6.41 17.41
C ILE A 605 -24.07 7.55 16.89
#